data_AF-A0A527ZJN8-F1
#
_entry.id   AF-A0A527ZJN8-F1
#
_cell.length_a   1.000
_cell.length_b   1.000
_cell.length_c   1.000
_cell.angle_alpha   90.00
_cell.angle_beta   90.00
_cell.angle_gamma   90.00
#
_symmetry.space_group_name_H-M   'P 1'
#
loop_
_entity.id
_entity.type
_entity.pdbx_description
1 polymer ?
#
loop_
_entity_poly.entity_id
_entity_poly.type
_entity_poly.pdbx_seq_one_letter_code
_entity_poly.pdbx_strand_id
1 'polypeptide(L)'
;VVLSIDHPYSKDATNKAQLAANAILESRGAAPRLFRNTLTFLAVDQTRLQDLDEAVRRYLAWESITLEKEGLNLDPQQLKQAETQVKSADGAVAARLPEAYQWLLVPAQTSPQSPIEWHAYRLSGQDALAVRVSKRLRNEELLVPALAGTRLRMELDRIPLWRGDDVGVMQLADDFARYLYLPRLKDSQVLAAAVQDGLSLLLWQSESFAYADSFD
;
A
#
# COMPACT_ATOMS: atom_id res chain seq x y z
N VAL A 1 -2.85 2.56 -0.30
CA VAL A 1 -3.80 3.65 0.01
C VAL A 1 -3.22 4.46 1.16
N VAL A 2 -3.12 5.78 1.02
CA VAL A 2 -2.77 6.66 2.16
C VAL A 2 -4.08 7.12 2.77
N LEU A 3 -4.29 6.86 4.07
CA LEU A 3 -5.50 7.26 4.78
C LEU A 3 -5.47 8.76 5.11
N SER A 4 -6.66 9.38 5.16
CA SER A 4 -6.83 10.75 5.67
C SER A 4 -6.36 10.84 7.12
N ILE A 5 -5.98 12.04 7.54
CA ILE A 5 -5.65 12.37 8.92
C ILE A 5 -6.83 12.17 9.90
N ASP A 6 -8.05 12.06 9.39
CA ASP A 6 -9.26 11.74 10.19
C ASP A 6 -9.28 10.27 10.67
N HIS A 7 -8.41 9.44 10.09
CA HIS A 7 -8.27 8.03 10.41
C HIS A 7 -6.87 7.71 10.94
N PRO A 8 -6.47 8.31 12.08
CA PRO A 8 -5.19 8.01 12.70
C PRO A 8 -5.15 6.58 13.25
N TYR A 9 -3.95 6.02 13.26
CA TYR A 9 -3.68 4.74 13.89
C TYR A 9 -3.36 4.94 15.38
N SER A 10 -3.99 4.10 16.21
CA SER A 10 -3.63 3.87 17.61
C SER A 10 -3.61 2.37 17.89
N LYS A 11 -2.99 1.95 19.00
CA LYS A 11 -3.00 0.54 19.44
C LYS A 11 -4.28 0.16 20.19
N ASP A 12 -5.17 1.12 20.41
CA ASP A 12 -6.38 0.94 21.19
C ASP A 12 -7.50 0.30 20.35
N ALA A 13 -8.54 -0.19 21.03
CA ALA A 13 -9.72 -0.76 20.37
C ALA A 13 -10.43 0.23 19.42
N THR A 14 -10.21 1.54 19.60
CA THR A 14 -10.76 2.63 18.79
C THR A 14 -9.87 3.02 17.60
N ASN A 15 -9.09 2.08 17.06
CA ASN A 15 -8.20 2.29 15.92
C ASN A 15 -8.97 2.72 14.64
N LYS A 16 -9.08 4.03 14.43
CA LYS A 16 -9.80 4.62 13.30
C LYS A 16 -9.17 4.26 11.95
N ALA A 17 -7.85 4.13 11.89
CA ALA A 17 -7.14 3.72 10.68
C ALA A 17 -7.57 2.33 10.23
N GLN A 18 -7.60 1.36 11.15
CA GLN A 18 -8.01 -0.01 10.81
C GLN A 18 -9.49 -0.07 10.42
N LEU A 19 -10.37 0.66 11.11
CA LEU A 19 -11.79 0.74 10.75
C LEU A 19 -11.99 1.28 9.31
N ALA A 20 -11.31 2.37 8.97
CA ALA A 20 -11.36 2.95 7.63
C ALA A 20 -10.74 2.02 6.57
N ALA A 21 -9.60 1.40 6.89
CA ALA A 21 -8.95 0.43 6.01
C ALA A 21 -9.86 -0.77 5.72
N ASN A 22 -10.58 -1.27 6.74
CA ASN A 22 -11.54 -2.36 6.59
C ASN A 22 -12.73 -1.96 5.70
N ALA A 23 -13.29 -0.77 5.89
CA ALA A 23 -14.38 -0.27 5.03
C ALA A 23 -13.95 -0.18 3.55
N ILE A 24 -12.74 0.31 3.29
CA ILE A 24 -12.16 0.38 1.93
C ILE A 24 -11.86 -1.01 1.38
N LEU A 25 -11.38 -1.93 2.22
CA LEU A 25 -11.08 -3.30 1.83
C LEU A 25 -12.35 -4.05 1.39
N GLU A 26 -13.47 -3.84 2.09
CA GLU A 26 -14.74 -4.50 1.80
C GLU A 26 -15.49 -3.88 0.61
N SER A 27 -15.37 -2.56 0.39
CA SER A 27 -16.21 -1.85 -0.59
C SER A 27 -15.47 -0.89 -1.54
N ARG A 28 -16.06 -0.68 -2.71
CA ARG A 28 -15.69 0.37 -3.67
C ARG A 28 -16.96 1.06 -4.16
N GLY A 29 -17.27 2.22 -3.57
CA GLY A 29 -18.56 2.87 -3.78
C GLY A 29 -19.67 2.02 -3.18
N ALA A 30 -20.70 1.71 -3.97
CA ALA A 30 -21.82 0.87 -3.53
C ALA A 30 -21.59 -0.64 -3.70
N ALA A 31 -20.51 -1.06 -4.39
CA ALA A 31 -20.25 -2.46 -4.69
C ALA A 31 -19.18 -3.07 -3.77
N PRO A 32 -19.24 -4.39 -3.49
CA PRO A 32 -18.14 -5.11 -2.86
C PRO A 32 -16.84 -4.95 -3.65
N ARG A 33 -15.72 -4.78 -2.96
CA ARG A 33 -14.42 -4.68 -3.63
C ARG A 33 -13.92 -6.05 -4.05
N LEU A 34 -13.60 -6.19 -5.33
CA LEU A 34 -13.04 -7.44 -5.88
C LEU A 34 -11.55 -7.57 -5.57
N PHE A 35 -10.73 -6.63 -6.04
CA PHE A 35 -9.26 -6.71 -5.94
C PHE A 35 -8.75 -6.26 -4.56
N ARG A 36 -9.04 -7.06 -3.54
CA ARG A 36 -8.64 -6.78 -2.15
C ARG A 36 -7.15 -7.01 -1.91
N ASN A 37 -6.57 -8.00 -2.58
CA ASN A 37 -5.16 -8.34 -2.41
C ASN A 37 -4.19 -7.32 -3.04
N THR A 38 -4.69 -6.29 -3.73
CA THR A 38 -3.86 -5.18 -4.23
C THR A 38 -3.74 -4.04 -3.21
N LEU A 39 -4.36 -4.16 -2.03
CA LEU A 39 -4.44 -3.07 -1.06
C LEU A 39 -3.51 -3.26 0.14
N THR A 40 -2.80 -2.18 0.45
CA THR A 40 -2.13 -1.92 1.72
C THR A 40 -2.40 -0.47 2.12
N PHE A 41 -2.29 -0.15 3.40
CA PHE A 41 -2.71 1.15 3.92
C PHE A 41 -1.59 1.81 4.69
N LEU A 42 -1.42 3.11 4.48
CA LEU A 42 -0.50 3.94 5.25
C LEU A 42 -1.32 4.93 6.08
N ALA A 43 -1.08 4.97 7.38
CA ALA A 43 -1.84 5.79 8.32
C ALA A 43 -0.90 6.71 9.14
N VAL A 44 -1.45 7.85 9.53
CA VAL A 44 -0.81 8.77 10.48
C VAL A 44 -0.87 8.19 11.89
N ASP A 45 0.18 8.38 12.67
CA ASP A 45 0.20 8.03 14.09
C ASP A 45 -0.62 9.03 14.90
N GLN A 46 -1.56 8.55 15.72
CA GLN A 46 -2.43 9.37 16.56
C GLN A 46 -1.66 10.34 17.48
N THR A 47 -0.51 9.93 18.00
CA THR A 47 0.32 10.73 18.91
C THR A 47 1.15 11.80 18.18
N ARG A 48 1.41 11.60 16.88
CA ARG A 48 2.15 12.55 16.03
C ARG A 48 1.23 13.50 15.26
N LEU A 49 -0.06 13.21 15.21
CA LEU A 49 -1.02 13.97 14.40
C LEU A 49 -1.09 15.44 14.84
N GLN A 50 -1.12 15.73 16.14
CA GLN A 50 -1.18 17.12 16.63
C GLN A 50 0.04 17.94 16.21
N ASP A 51 1.24 17.36 16.33
CA ASP A 51 2.49 18.02 15.91
C ASP A 51 2.48 18.33 14.39
N LEU A 52 1.97 17.41 13.58
CA LEU A 52 1.86 17.60 12.14
C LEU A 52 0.82 18.68 11.80
N ASP A 53 -0.37 18.61 12.42
CA ASP A 53 -1.44 19.59 12.22
C ASP A 53 -0.96 21.01 12.56
N GLU A 54 -0.26 21.18 13.68
CA GLU A 54 0.30 22.48 14.06
C GLU A 54 1.36 22.99 13.06
N ALA A 55 2.25 22.11 12.61
CA ALA A 55 3.27 22.48 11.62
C ALA A 55 2.64 22.94 10.29
N VAL A 56 1.64 22.21 9.80
CA VAL A 56 0.93 22.55 8.55
C VAL A 56 0.14 23.84 8.71
N ARG A 57 -0.57 24.06 9.82
CA ARG A 57 -1.29 25.31 10.07
C ARG A 57 -0.36 26.52 10.10
N ARG A 58 0.81 26.39 10.73
CA ARG A 58 1.81 27.46 10.75
C ARG A 58 2.35 27.76 9.35
N TYR A 59 2.60 26.73 8.54
CA TYR A 59 2.98 26.89 7.14
C TYR A 59 1.92 27.67 6.36
N LEU A 60 0.66 27.21 6.40
CA LEU A 60 -0.46 27.85 5.71
C LEU A 60 -0.70 29.28 6.17
N ALA A 61 -0.53 29.57 7.47
CA ALA A 61 -0.65 30.91 8.01
C ALA A 61 0.42 31.85 7.44
N TRP A 62 1.69 31.42 7.41
CA TRP A 62 2.76 32.22 6.81
C TRP A 62 2.59 32.38 5.31
N GLU A 63 2.14 31.34 4.62
CA GLU A 63 1.84 31.38 3.18
C GLU A 63 0.73 32.40 2.88
N SER A 64 -0.38 32.36 3.63
CA SER A 64 -1.46 33.36 3.56
C SER A 64 -0.95 34.79 3.74
N ILE A 65 -0.12 35.04 4.75
CA ILE A 65 0.47 36.37 4.99
C ILE A 65 1.28 36.85 3.77
N THR A 66 2.06 35.97 3.13
CA THR A 66 2.82 36.33 1.93
C THR A 66 1.94 36.57 0.70
N LEU A 67 0.83 35.83 0.56
CA LEU A 67 -0.13 35.99 -0.53
C LEU A 67 -0.94 37.29 -0.39
N GLU A 68 -1.29 37.65 0.85
CA GLU A 68 -2.09 38.84 1.18
C GLU A 68 -1.24 40.10 1.41
N LYS A 69 0.02 40.11 0.95
CA LYS A 69 0.99 41.19 1.20
C LYS A 69 0.49 42.60 0.89
N GLU A 70 -0.34 42.75 -0.15
CA GLU A 70 -0.90 44.04 -0.56
C GLU A 70 -2.00 44.49 0.40
N GLY A 71 -2.91 43.59 0.78
CA GLY A 71 -3.98 43.88 1.74
C GLY A 71 -3.46 44.14 3.16
N LEU A 72 -2.36 43.50 3.52
CA LEU A 72 -1.67 43.67 4.80
C LEU A 72 -0.68 44.85 4.81
N ASN A 73 -0.47 45.52 3.67
CA ASN A 73 0.51 46.61 3.50
C ASN A 73 1.91 46.26 4.03
N LEU A 74 2.40 45.05 3.72
CA LEU A 74 3.70 44.61 4.20
C LEU A 74 4.82 45.42 3.55
N ASP A 75 5.72 45.96 4.37
CA ASP A 75 6.94 46.59 3.88
C ASP A 75 7.94 45.54 3.35
N PRO A 76 8.98 45.94 2.59
CA PRO A 76 9.96 45.00 2.03
C PRO A 76 10.70 44.14 3.07
N GLN A 77 10.91 44.65 4.29
CA GLN A 77 11.57 43.91 5.37
C GLN A 77 10.62 42.87 5.97
N GLN A 78 9.36 43.24 6.22
CA GLN A 78 8.31 42.34 6.69
C GLN A 78 8.04 41.22 5.69
N LEU A 79 7.98 41.54 4.40
CA LEU A 79 7.82 40.52 3.36
C LEU A 79 8.96 39.51 3.38
N LYS A 80 10.21 39.98 3.42
CA LYS A 80 11.39 39.10 3.50
C LYS A 80 11.39 38.23 4.77
N GLN A 81 10.92 38.77 5.89
CA GLN A 81 10.74 38.01 7.12
C GLN A 81 9.67 36.93 6.97
N ALA A 82 8.51 37.27 6.38
CA ALA A 82 7.43 36.31 6.12
C ALA A 82 7.89 35.18 5.19
N GLU A 83 8.60 35.50 4.10
CA GLU A 83 9.18 34.49 3.19
C GLU A 83 10.17 33.55 3.91
N THR A 84 10.94 34.08 4.86
CA THR A 84 11.85 33.26 5.67
C THR A 84 11.07 32.32 6.59
N GLN A 85 9.97 32.80 7.18
CA GLN A 85 9.09 31.98 8.02
C GLN A 85 8.37 30.89 7.22
N VAL A 86 7.89 31.19 6.00
CA VAL A 86 7.33 30.19 5.08
C VAL A 86 8.33 29.07 4.86
N LYS A 87 9.57 29.39 4.48
CA LYS A 87 10.62 28.37 4.25
C LYS A 87 10.92 27.54 5.49
N SER A 88 10.98 28.16 6.67
CA SER A 88 11.21 27.44 7.93
C SER A 88 10.04 26.52 8.28
N ALA A 89 8.79 26.98 8.08
CA ALA A 89 7.60 26.20 8.35
C ALA A 89 7.44 25.03 7.36
N ASP A 90 7.75 25.25 6.09
CA ASP A 90 7.79 24.20 5.06
C ASP A 90 8.80 23.10 5.43
N GLY A 91 10.02 23.49 5.82
CA GLY A 91 11.03 22.55 6.31
C GLY A 91 10.56 21.74 7.54
N ALA A 92 9.78 22.36 8.44
CA ALA A 92 9.20 21.66 9.58
C ALA A 92 8.12 20.65 9.14
N VAL A 93 7.25 21.01 8.18
CA VAL A 93 6.26 20.08 7.61
C VAL A 93 6.97 18.91 6.91
N ALA A 94 7.97 19.19 6.08
CA ALA A 94 8.75 18.19 5.38
C ALA A 94 9.44 17.18 6.33
N ALA A 95 9.89 17.64 7.49
CA ALA A 95 10.47 16.78 8.52
C ALA A 95 9.41 15.98 9.30
N ARG A 96 8.25 16.56 9.60
CA ARG A 96 7.21 15.95 10.44
C ARG A 96 6.33 14.96 9.69
N LEU A 97 6.03 15.21 8.44
CA LEU A 97 5.14 14.38 7.62
C LEU A 97 5.57 12.90 7.54
N PRO A 98 6.83 12.56 7.21
CA PRO A 98 7.26 11.16 7.15
C PRO A 98 7.33 10.48 8.52
N GLU A 99 7.52 11.24 9.60
CA GLU A 99 7.52 10.72 10.98
C GLU A 99 6.09 10.50 11.52
N ALA A 100 5.13 11.26 11.03
CA ALA A 100 3.73 11.12 11.38
C ALA A 100 3.09 9.95 10.60
N TYR A 101 3.30 9.85 9.28
CA TYR A 101 2.82 8.75 8.44
C TYR A 101 3.71 7.50 8.54
N GLN A 102 3.69 6.86 9.70
CA GLN A 102 4.60 5.75 10.02
C GLN A 102 3.92 4.39 10.20
N TRP A 103 2.61 4.25 10.04
CA TRP A 103 1.93 2.97 10.24
C TRP A 103 1.49 2.35 8.92
N LEU A 104 2.11 1.23 8.56
CA LEU A 104 1.68 0.37 7.46
C LEU A 104 0.71 -0.69 8.00
N LEU A 105 -0.52 -0.69 7.49
CA LEU A 105 -1.53 -1.71 7.78
C LEU A 105 -1.68 -2.63 6.58
N VAL A 106 -1.59 -3.93 6.83
CA VAL A 106 -1.66 -4.96 5.80
C VAL A 106 -2.72 -5.98 6.19
N PRO A 107 -3.78 -6.16 5.37
CA PRO A 107 -4.69 -7.27 5.56
C PRO A 107 -4.01 -8.57 5.11
N ALA A 108 -4.15 -9.61 5.91
CA ALA A 108 -3.62 -10.94 5.65
C ALA A 108 -4.69 -11.99 5.93
N GLN A 109 -4.59 -13.13 5.25
CA GLN A 109 -5.49 -14.25 5.45
C GLN A 109 -4.72 -15.54 5.19
N THR A 110 -4.72 -16.48 6.14
CA THR A 110 -3.88 -17.69 6.05
C THR A 110 -4.50 -18.74 5.12
N SER A 111 -5.82 -18.85 5.10
CA SER A 111 -6.59 -19.75 4.23
C SER A 111 -7.96 -19.13 3.88
N PRO A 112 -8.68 -19.66 2.88
CA PRO A 112 -10.01 -19.16 2.51
C PRO A 112 -11.03 -19.14 3.67
N GLN A 113 -10.87 -20.03 4.65
CA GLN A 113 -11.75 -20.16 5.81
C GLN A 113 -11.30 -19.35 7.03
N SER A 114 -10.04 -18.90 7.06
CA SER A 114 -9.51 -18.07 8.14
C SER A 114 -10.15 -16.68 8.13
N PRO A 115 -10.35 -16.04 9.29
CA PRO A 115 -10.70 -14.63 9.34
C PRO A 115 -9.59 -13.77 8.74
N ILE A 116 -9.93 -12.57 8.27
CA ILE A 116 -8.94 -11.58 7.86
C ILE A 116 -8.28 -11.01 9.11
N GLU A 117 -6.95 -11.05 9.12
CA GLU A 117 -6.11 -10.48 10.16
C GLU A 117 -5.49 -9.17 9.68
N TRP A 118 -5.27 -8.24 10.61
CA TRP A 118 -4.62 -6.95 10.32
C TRP A 118 -3.25 -6.92 10.98
N HIS A 119 -2.20 -6.82 10.16
CA HIS A 119 -0.85 -6.59 10.64
C HIS A 119 -0.51 -5.11 10.55
N ALA A 120 0.00 -4.56 11.66
CA ALA A 120 0.43 -3.18 11.75
C ALA A 120 1.96 -3.12 11.92
N TYR A 121 2.63 -2.46 10.98
CA TYR A 121 4.07 -2.30 10.97
C TYR A 121 4.43 -0.84 11.11
N ARG A 122 5.26 -0.53 12.12
CA ARG A 122 5.87 0.78 12.23
C ARG A 122 7.00 0.90 11.21
N LEU A 123 6.92 1.90 10.35
CA LEU A 123 7.94 2.25 9.37
C LEU A 123 8.99 3.17 10.01
N SER A 124 10.23 3.04 9.56
CA SER A 124 11.36 3.86 9.97
C SER A 124 12.33 4.07 8.80
N GLY A 125 13.28 4.98 8.95
CA GLY A 125 14.31 5.28 7.95
C GLY A 125 14.23 6.70 7.43
N GLN A 126 15.03 7.02 6.41
CA GLN A 126 15.10 8.35 5.78
C GLN A 126 14.58 8.37 4.34
N ASP A 127 14.32 7.20 3.74
CA ASP A 127 13.77 7.10 2.39
C ASP A 127 12.37 7.76 2.28
N ALA A 128 11.89 7.98 1.06
CA ALA A 128 10.49 8.36 0.83
C ALA A 128 9.52 7.28 1.35
N LEU A 129 8.33 7.67 1.79
CA LEU A 129 7.34 6.78 2.42
C LEU A 129 6.99 5.56 1.56
N ALA A 130 6.76 5.74 0.26
CA ALA A 130 6.47 4.64 -0.66
C ALA A 130 7.62 3.61 -0.74
N VAL A 131 8.87 4.08 -0.68
CA VAL A 131 10.06 3.23 -0.66
C VAL A 131 10.13 2.44 0.65
N ARG A 132 9.86 3.10 1.80
CA ARG A 132 9.79 2.42 3.11
C ARG A 132 8.72 1.32 3.11
N VAL A 133 7.52 1.62 2.61
CA VAL A 133 6.43 0.63 2.47
C VAL A 133 6.86 -0.54 1.60
N SER A 134 7.42 -0.29 0.41
CA SER A 134 7.86 -1.35 -0.50
C SER A 134 8.98 -2.22 0.08
N LYS A 135 9.96 -1.61 0.76
CA LYS A 135 11.01 -2.35 1.48
C LYS A 135 10.42 -3.21 2.60
N ARG A 136 9.52 -2.64 3.41
CA ARG A 136 8.86 -3.37 4.50
C ARG A 136 8.05 -4.56 3.97
N LEU A 137 7.22 -4.36 2.95
CA LEU A 137 6.40 -5.44 2.38
C LEU A 137 7.26 -6.57 1.80
N ARG A 138 8.38 -6.25 1.13
CA ARG A 138 9.29 -7.27 0.60
C ARG A 138 9.97 -8.07 1.71
N ASN A 139 10.46 -7.39 2.75
CA ASN A 139 11.17 -8.04 3.85
C ASN A 139 10.26 -8.97 4.68
N GLU A 140 8.98 -8.64 4.76
CA GLU A 140 7.96 -9.45 5.47
C GLU A 140 7.28 -10.47 4.53
N GLU A 141 7.76 -10.63 3.29
CA GLU A 141 7.18 -11.52 2.27
C GLU A 141 5.71 -11.21 1.91
N LEU A 142 5.25 -9.97 2.17
CA LEU A 142 3.90 -9.47 1.89
C LEU A 142 3.75 -8.80 0.50
N LEU A 143 4.82 -8.83 -0.29
CA LEU A 143 4.86 -8.40 -1.68
C LEU A 143 5.91 -9.23 -2.42
N VAL A 144 5.48 -9.91 -3.47
CA VAL A 144 6.30 -10.83 -4.28
C VAL A 144 6.71 -10.13 -5.58
N PRO A 145 7.98 -9.69 -5.71
CA PRO A 145 8.47 -9.03 -6.91
C PRO A 145 8.94 -9.98 -8.02
N ALA A 146 9.10 -11.26 -7.71
CA ALA A 146 9.50 -12.33 -8.64
C ALA A 146 8.94 -13.66 -8.12
N LEU A 147 8.50 -14.52 -9.04
CA LEU A 147 7.89 -15.81 -8.74
C LEU A 147 8.40 -16.84 -9.76
N ALA A 148 8.89 -17.98 -9.27
CA ALA A 148 9.29 -19.10 -10.15
C ALA A 148 8.07 -19.91 -10.59
N GLY A 149 8.16 -20.57 -11.75
CA GLY A 149 7.08 -21.40 -12.30
C GLY A 149 6.73 -22.58 -11.39
N THR A 150 7.72 -23.20 -10.75
CA THR A 150 7.50 -24.25 -9.74
C THR A 150 6.73 -23.73 -8.53
N ARG A 151 7.05 -22.51 -8.06
CA ARG A 151 6.34 -21.88 -6.94
C ARG A 151 4.91 -21.49 -7.32
N LEU A 152 4.70 -21.03 -8.56
CA LEU A 152 3.36 -20.80 -9.09
C LEU A 152 2.55 -22.11 -9.10
N ARG A 153 3.12 -23.21 -9.59
CA ARG A 153 2.47 -24.54 -9.55
C ARG A 153 2.09 -24.95 -8.13
N MET A 154 2.99 -24.76 -7.16
CA MET A 154 2.68 -25.02 -5.74
C MET A 154 1.49 -24.20 -5.22
N GLU A 155 1.34 -22.94 -5.64
CA GLU A 155 0.19 -22.11 -5.26
C GLU A 155 -1.11 -22.62 -5.89
N LEU A 156 -1.07 -23.03 -7.18
CA LEU A 156 -2.22 -23.60 -7.90
C LEU A 156 -2.68 -24.95 -7.32
N ASP A 157 -1.77 -25.72 -6.74
CA ASP A 157 -2.08 -27.00 -6.10
C ASP A 157 -2.55 -26.81 -4.65
N ARG A 158 -1.95 -25.86 -3.92
CA ARG A 158 -2.28 -25.56 -2.52
C ARG A 158 -3.68 -24.98 -2.38
N ILE A 159 -4.01 -24.03 -3.26
CA ILE A 159 -5.34 -23.44 -3.38
C ILE A 159 -5.90 -23.96 -4.70
N PRO A 160 -7.09 -24.59 -4.75
CA PRO A 160 -7.62 -25.18 -5.98
C PRO A 160 -8.01 -24.11 -7.01
N LEU A 161 -7.00 -23.50 -7.64
CA LEU A 161 -7.13 -22.46 -8.65
C LEU A 161 -7.33 -23.05 -10.05
N TRP A 162 -6.95 -24.32 -10.22
CA TRP A 162 -7.35 -25.14 -11.36
C TRP A 162 -8.88 -25.29 -11.42
N ARG A 163 -9.44 -25.20 -12.63
CA ARG A 163 -10.88 -25.30 -12.89
C ARG A 163 -11.17 -26.57 -13.68
N GLY A 164 -10.78 -27.71 -13.12
CA GLY A 164 -10.56 -28.95 -13.85
C GLY A 164 -9.06 -29.17 -14.00
N ASP A 165 -8.60 -29.37 -15.23
CA ASP A 165 -7.18 -29.61 -15.54
C ASP A 165 -6.46 -28.34 -16.07
N ASP A 166 -7.18 -27.23 -16.23
CA ASP A 166 -6.67 -25.98 -16.77
C ASP A 166 -7.16 -24.73 -16.01
N VAL A 167 -6.56 -23.60 -16.32
CA VAL A 167 -6.98 -22.27 -15.86
C VAL A 167 -6.46 -21.18 -16.78
N GLY A 168 -7.31 -20.21 -17.12
CA GLY A 168 -6.90 -19.05 -17.92
C GLY A 168 -5.93 -18.12 -17.18
N VAL A 169 -4.89 -17.65 -17.86
CA VAL A 169 -3.86 -16.76 -17.26
C VAL A 169 -4.47 -15.45 -16.73
N MET A 170 -5.44 -14.87 -17.45
CA MET A 170 -6.14 -13.67 -16.99
C MET A 170 -6.97 -13.94 -15.74
N GLN A 171 -7.57 -15.12 -15.64
CA GLN A 171 -8.30 -15.53 -14.45
C GLN A 171 -7.36 -15.71 -13.24
N LEU A 172 -6.15 -16.25 -13.46
CA LEU A 172 -5.12 -16.29 -12.41
C LEU A 172 -4.71 -14.89 -11.96
N ALA A 173 -4.48 -13.95 -12.89
CA ALA A 173 -4.14 -12.57 -12.53
C ALA A 173 -5.22 -11.95 -11.63
N ASP A 174 -6.48 -12.16 -11.97
CA ASP A 174 -7.63 -11.72 -11.17
C ASP A 174 -7.69 -12.41 -9.80
N ASP A 175 -7.48 -13.72 -9.73
CA ASP A 175 -7.51 -14.50 -8.49
C ASP A 175 -6.41 -14.00 -7.53
N PHE A 176 -5.17 -13.86 -8.00
CA PHE A 176 -4.04 -13.33 -7.22
C PHE A 176 -4.28 -11.90 -6.74
N ALA A 177 -4.95 -11.06 -7.54
CA ALA A 177 -5.33 -9.70 -7.14
C ALA A 177 -6.53 -9.64 -6.18
N ARG A 178 -7.39 -10.67 -6.18
CA ARG A 178 -8.65 -10.72 -5.43
C ARG A 178 -8.49 -11.29 -4.03
N TYR A 179 -7.79 -12.42 -3.90
CA TYR A 179 -7.82 -13.23 -2.69
C TYR A 179 -6.62 -12.97 -1.78
N LEU A 180 -6.88 -12.61 -0.52
CA LEU A 180 -5.85 -12.24 0.46
C LEU A 180 -4.98 -13.42 0.93
N TYR A 181 -5.46 -14.65 0.73
CA TYR A 181 -4.71 -15.87 1.02
C TYR A 181 -3.76 -16.29 -0.10
N LEU A 182 -3.78 -15.58 -1.24
CA LEU A 182 -2.79 -15.74 -2.31
C LEU A 182 -1.66 -14.72 -2.15
N PRO A 183 -0.43 -15.06 -2.59
CA PRO A 183 0.68 -14.12 -2.56
C PRO A 183 0.34 -12.82 -3.29
N ARG A 184 0.67 -11.68 -2.67
CA ARG A 184 0.50 -10.38 -3.32
C ARG A 184 1.62 -10.17 -4.34
N LEU A 185 1.31 -10.34 -5.62
CA LEU A 185 2.27 -10.05 -6.69
C LEU A 185 2.46 -8.54 -6.84
N LYS A 186 3.70 -8.13 -7.15
CA LYS A 186 4.02 -6.71 -7.39
C LYS A 186 3.21 -6.13 -8.54
N ASP A 187 3.11 -6.88 -9.63
CA ASP A 187 2.42 -6.52 -10.85
C ASP A 187 2.11 -7.80 -11.67
N SER A 188 1.35 -7.67 -12.75
CA SER A 188 1.00 -8.80 -13.62
C SER A 188 2.18 -9.39 -14.38
N GLN A 189 3.30 -8.66 -14.52
CA GLN A 189 4.50 -9.17 -15.18
C GLN A 189 5.17 -10.26 -14.34
N VAL A 190 5.05 -10.21 -13.01
CA VAL A 190 5.51 -11.28 -12.12
C VAL A 190 4.83 -12.61 -12.46
N LEU A 191 3.51 -12.60 -12.71
CA LEU A 191 2.78 -13.80 -13.09
C LEU A 191 3.19 -14.29 -14.48
N ALA A 192 3.26 -13.38 -15.46
CA ALA A 192 3.66 -13.73 -16.82
C ALA A 192 5.07 -14.34 -16.87
N ALA A 193 6.02 -13.76 -16.12
CA ALA A 193 7.37 -14.29 -16.00
C ALA A 193 7.39 -15.67 -15.33
N ALA A 194 6.59 -15.90 -14.29
CA ALA A 194 6.49 -17.21 -13.64
C ALA A 194 5.93 -18.28 -14.60
N VAL A 195 4.97 -17.92 -15.45
CA VAL A 195 4.44 -18.83 -16.48
C VAL A 195 5.53 -19.17 -17.50
N GLN A 196 6.23 -18.15 -18.04
CA GLN A 196 7.32 -18.35 -18.99
C GLN A 196 8.46 -19.21 -18.41
N ASP A 197 8.84 -18.95 -17.16
CA ASP A 197 9.83 -19.74 -16.42
C ASP A 197 9.37 -21.21 -16.31
N GLY A 198 8.12 -21.45 -15.90
CA GLY A 198 7.55 -22.79 -15.78
C GLY A 198 7.54 -23.59 -17.07
N LEU A 199 7.21 -22.95 -18.21
CA LEU A 199 7.21 -23.55 -19.54
C LEU A 199 8.62 -23.90 -20.04
N SER A 200 9.66 -23.23 -19.52
CA SER A 200 11.04 -23.47 -19.89
C SER A 200 11.68 -24.66 -19.16
N LEU A 201 11.02 -25.20 -18.13
CA LEU A 201 11.55 -26.30 -17.33
C LEU A 201 11.53 -27.62 -18.11
N LEU A 202 12.66 -28.35 -18.08
CA LEU A 202 12.77 -29.67 -18.71
C LEU A 202 11.79 -30.69 -18.11
N LEU A 203 11.55 -30.61 -16.80
CA LEU A 203 10.67 -31.50 -16.04
C LEU A 203 9.29 -30.88 -15.79
N TRP A 204 8.80 -30.04 -16.73
CA TRP A 204 7.54 -29.30 -16.57
C TRP A 204 6.33 -30.19 -16.23
N GLN A 205 6.32 -31.43 -16.71
CA GLN A 205 5.25 -32.40 -16.48
C GLN A 205 5.05 -32.73 -15.00
N SER A 206 6.15 -32.78 -14.24
CA SER A 206 6.12 -33.09 -12.80
C SER A 206 6.30 -31.85 -11.92
N GLU A 207 6.96 -30.80 -12.40
CA GLU A 207 7.38 -29.66 -11.59
C GLU A 207 6.60 -28.36 -11.85
N SER A 208 5.92 -28.23 -13.00
CA SER A 208 5.18 -27.02 -13.38
C SER A 208 3.90 -27.33 -14.15
N PHE A 209 3.76 -26.84 -15.38
CA PHE A 209 2.54 -26.90 -16.20
C PHE A 209 2.87 -26.66 -17.68
N ALA A 210 1.93 -26.99 -18.56
CA ALA A 210 1.99 -26.67 -19.99
C ALA A 210 1.16 -25.43 -20.32
N TYR A 211 1.31 -24.94 -21.55
CA TYR A 211 0.48 -23.90 -22.14
C TYR A 211 -0.41 -24.50 -23.22
N ALA A 212 -1.70 -24.19 -23.17
CA ALA A 212 -2.65 -24.53 -24.21
C ALA A 212 -2.88 -23.28 -25.10
N ASP A 213 -2.60 -23.42 -26.40
CA ASP A 213 -2.83 -22.35 -27.39
C ASP A 213 -4.34 -22.14 -27.65
N SER A 214 -5.15 -23.18 -27.41
CA SER A 214 -6.61 -23.14 -27.45
C SER A 214 -7.21 -24.14 -26.45
N PHE A 215 -8.42 -23.85 -25.97
CA PHE A 215 -9.23 -24.72 -25.13
C PHE A 215 -10.69 -24.64 -25.60
N ASP A 216 -11.35 -25.80 -25.76
CA ASP A 216 -12.72 -25.95 -26.27
C ASP A 216 -13.76 -26.02 -25.13
#